data_AF-A0A948W6J5-F1
#
_entry.id   AF-A0A948W6J5-F1
#
_cell.length_a   1.000
_cell.length_b   1.000
_cell.length_c   1.000
_cell.angle_alpha   90.00
_cell.angle_beta   90.00
_cell.angle_gamma   90.00
#
_symmetry.space_group_name_H-M   'P 1'
#
loop_
_entity.id
_entity.type
_entity.pdbx_description
1 polymer ?
#
loop_
_entity_poly.entity_id
_entity_poly.type
_entity_poly.pdbx_seq_one_letter_code
_entity_poly.pdbx_strand_id
1 'polypeptide(L)'
;MIPKSYFRMSLVLVTFLVGCSTVRYRAPTDFHIPASSHRKIPLRVGLMIPPTMPLFTIYTDPMGAGYANFEIGEAVVNGVWKMCKRNFDDAVVVHSMDFDEIDQDIDAIMVPDITDASLRSSPFGDGPAVEFSIRVKFECFDPYERSIWSDTFSGNGIGEGAEPGEIYTNSMRLGLENLFEKTVEKMRKKEWWLSIGDPHRPDRPDRPDEPDHPDRPDHPGRQDVVGGYSDSSPDDPSALHAAEFAAAEIARERPGARLKRILRVQTQVVAGRNYKMKIELVDGSLWDVVVYRNLKDIMKLTQMERTG
;
A
#
# COMPACT_ATOMS: atom_id res chain seq x y z
N MET A 1 -75.41 -4.52 -39.66
CA MET A 1 -74.57 -5.48 -40.41
C MET A 1 -73.38 -4.72 -40.98
N ILE A 2 -72.27 -4.65 -40.22
CA ILE A 2 -70.97 -4.08 -40.61
C ILE A 2 -69.93 -5.01 -39.98
N PRO A 3 -69.03 -5.68 -40.73
CA PRO A 3 -68.15 -6.70 -40.18
C PRO A 3 -66.71 -6.23 -39.92
N LYS A 4 -66.13 -6.85 -38.89
CA LYS A 4 -64.69 -7.15 -38.67
C LYS A 4 -63.72 -5.97 -38.54
N SER A 5 -63.60 -5.49 -37.31
CA SER A 5 -62.39 -4.81 -36.81
C SER A 5 -61.27 -5.84 -36.56
N TYR A 6 -60.17 -5.70 -37.31
CA TYR A 6 -58.92 -6.44 -37.13
C TYR A 6 -58.25 -6.04 -35.82
N PHE A 7 -58.15 -6.99 -34.87
CA PHE A 7 -57.32 -6.87 -33.68
C PHE A 7 -55.87 -7.22 -34.07
N ARG A 8 -55.05 -6.22 -34.38
CA ARG A 8 -53.60 -6.40 -34.56
C ARG A 8 -52.97 -6.57 -33.18
N MET A 9 -52.73 -7.82 -32.79
CA MET A 9 -51.92 -8.16 -31.63
C MET A 9 -50.44 -7.98 -32.01
N SER A 10 -49.93 -6.77 -31.78
CA SER A 10 -48.48 -6.50 -31.85
C SER A 10 -47.81 -7.22 -30.68
N LEU A 11 -47.29 -8.41 -30.95
CA LEU A 11 -46.35 -9.10 -30.07
C LEU A 11 -45.06 -8.27 -30.01
N VAL A 12 -44.93 -7.41 -29.00
CA VAL A 12 -43.67 -6.76 -28.67
C VAL A 12 -42.77 -7.84 -28.08
N LEU A 13 -41.89 -8.38 -28.93
CA LEU A 13 -40.80 -9.24 -28.52
C LEU A 13 -39.80 -8.37 -27.75
N VAL A 14 -39.99 -8.23 -26.44
CA VAL A 14 -38.98 -7.65 -25.54
C VAL A 14 -37.86 -8.68 -25.46
N THR A 15 -36.86 -8.53 -26.32
CA THR A 15 -35.61 -9.28 -26.22
C THR A 15 -34.94 -8.84 -24.92
N PHE A 16 -35.12 -9.62 -23.84
CA PHE A 16 -34.31 -9.54 -22.63
C PHE A 16 -32.87 -9.90 -23.02
N LEU A 17 -32.11 -8.92 -23.49
CA LEU A 17 -30.67 -8.94 -23.40
C LEU A 17 -30.35 -8.86 -21.90
N VAL A 18 -30.37 -10.02 -21.23
CA VAL A 18 -29.77 -10.22 -19.92
C VAL A 18 -28.25 -10.14 -20.13
N GLY A 19 -27.76 -8.95 -20.50
CA GLY A 19 -26.36 -8.63 -20.34
C GLY A 19 -26.10 -8.65 -18.85
N CYS A 20 -25.16 -9.47 -18.39
CA CYS A 20 -24.63 -9.42 -17.03
C CYS A 20 -24.04 -8.03 -16.79
N SER A 21 -24.88 -7.05 -16.46
CA SER A 21 -24.47 -5.72 -16.08
C SER A 21 -23.97 -5.81 -14.65
N THR A 22 -22.65 -5.89 -14.48
CA THR A 22 -22.02 -5.73 -13.17
C THR A 22 -22.36 -4.35 -12.64
N VAL A 23 -23.11 -4.29 -11.53
CA VAL A 23 -23.41 -3.02 -10.87
C VAL A 23 -22.15 -2.54 -10.17
N ARG A 24 -21.77 -1.27 -10.39
CA ARG A 24 -20.64 -0.64 -9.73
C ARG A 24 -21.13 0.30 -8.65
N TYR A 25 -20.64 0.11 -7.43
CA TYR A 25 -20.87 0.98 -6.29
C TYR A 25 -19.57 1.69 -5.94
N ARG A 26 -19.65 2.98 -5.65
CA ARG A 26 -18.52 3.77 -5.19
C ARG A 26 -18.66 4.02 -3.70
N ALA A 27 -17.61 3.74 -2.94
CA ALA A 27 -17.60 4.03 -1.51
C ALA A 27 -17.70 5.55 -1.26
N PRO A 28 -18.39 5.98 -0.19
CA PRO A 28 -18.49 7.39 0.15
C PRO A 28 -17.12 7.97 0.50
N THR A 29 -16.86 9.21 0.08
CA THR A 29 -15.63 9.94 0.38
C THR A 29 -15.84 11.02 1.45
N ASP A 30 -17.08 11.21 1.89
CA ASP A 30 -17.59 12.23 2.80
C ASP A 30 -17.78 11.72 4.24
N PHE A 31 -16.98 10.76 4.67
CA PHE A 31 -17.00 10.27 6.05
C PHE A 31 -16.40 11.28 7.04
N HIS A 32 -16.92 11.24 8.27
CA HIS A 32 -16.48 12.10 9.36
C HIS A 32 -15.23 11.52 10.04
N ILE A 33 -14.11 12.24 9.94
CA ILE A 33 -12.94 11.97 10.77
C ILE A 33 -13.08 12.83 12.03
N PRO A 34 -13.27 12.27 13.23
CA PRO A 34 -13.52 13.06 14.42
C PRO A 34 -12.46 14.13 14.64
N ALA A 35 -12.91 15.30 15.13
CA ALA A 35 -12.00 16.35 15.55
C ALA A 35 -11.18 15.85 16.73
N SER A 36 -9.88 15.68 16.53
CA SER A 36 -8.95 15.50 17.65
C SER A 36 -9.03 16.75 18.53
N SER A 37 -9.37 16.60 19.80
CA SER A 37 -9.21 17.64 20.84
C SER A 37 -7.73 17.93 21.16
N HIS A 38 -6.81 17.18 20.56
CA HIS A 38 -5.38 17.24 20.81
C HIS A 38 -4.66 18.12 19.78
N ARG A 39 -3.50 18.65 20.19
CA ARG A 39 -2.55 19.33 19.31
C ARG A 39 -2.15 18.42 18.14
N LYS A 40 -1.90 19.01 16.98
CA LYS A 40 -1.29 18.31 15.85
C LYS A 40 0.06 17.69 16.24
N ILE A 41 0.38 16.55 15.62
CA ILE A 41 1.66 15.88 15.74
C ILE A 41 2.67 16.73 14.98
N PRO A 42 3.78 17.17 15.61
CA PRO A 42 4.71 18.13 15.04
C PRO A 42 5.65 17.48 14.02
N LEU A 43 5.07 16.89 12.98
CA LEU A 43 5.77 16.31 11.84
C LEU A 43 5.17 16.84 10.55
N ARG A 44 6.02 17.02 9.54
CA ARG A 44 5.65 17.09 8.12
C ARG A 44 5.74 15.70 7.53
N VAL A 45 4.59 15.11 7.19
CA VAL A 45 4.53 13.73 6.68
C VAL A 45 4.35 13.68 5.16
N GLY A 46 5.12 12.82 4.51
CA GLY A 46 4.93 12.44 3.12
C GLY A 46 3.98 11.26 3.02
N LEU A 47 2.86 11.42 2.34
CA LEU A 47 1.91 10.34 2.08
C LEU A 47 2.24 9.71 0.72
N MET A 48 2.79 8.49 0.73
CA MET A 48 3.01 7.72 -0.49
C MET A 48 1.86 6.75 -0.70
N ILE A 49 1.06 6.96 -1.75
CA ILE A 49 -0.07 6.09 -2.08
C ILE A 49 0.38 5.02 -3.08
N PRO A 50 0.31 3.71 -2.74
CA PRO A 50 0.61 2.65 -3.69
C PRO A 50 -0.32 2.76 -4.92
N PRO A 51 0.19 2.61 -6.17
CA PRO A 51 -0.64 2.72 -7.37
C PRO A 51 -1.79 1.70 -7.44
N THR A 52 -1.69 0.60 -6.69
CA THR A 52 -2.72 -0.44 -6.57
C THR A 52 -3.87 -0.02 -5.65
N MET A 53 -3.63 0.88 -4.71
CA MET A 53 -4.57 1.22 -3.65
C MET A 53 -5.85 1.91 -4.19
N PRO A 54 -5.79 2.93 -5.08
CA PRO A 54 -6.99 3.53 -5.66
C PRO A 54 -7.84 2.54 -6.48
N LEU A 55 -7.23 1.48 -7.00
CA LEU A 55 -7.86 0.48 -7.85
C LEU A 55 -8.51 -0.66 -7.05
N PHE A 56 -8.38 -0.65 -5.71
CA PHE A 56 -8.89 -1.72 -4.88
C PHE A 56 -10.42 -1.79 -4.95
N THR A 57 -10.91 -2.98 -5.33
CA THR A 57 -12.33 -3.27 -5.54
C THR A 57 -12.72 -4.53 -4.77
N ILE A 58 -13.86 -4.50 -4.07
CA ILE A 58 -14.45 -5.71 -3.48
C ILE A 58 -15.42 -6.31 -4.48
N TYR A 59 -15.29 -7.62 -4.70
CA TYR A 59 -16.20 -8.41 -5.52
C TYR A 59 -17.05 -9.26 -4.58
N THR A 60 -18.36 -9.04 -4.56
CA THR A 60 -19.29 -9.88 -3.79
C THR A 60 -20.60 -10.05 -4.55
N ASP A 61 -21.31 -11.14 -4.28
CA ASP A 61 -22.67 -11.38 -4.76
C ASP A 61 -23.63 -11.03 -3.61
N PRO A 62 -24.02 -9.75 -3.49
CA PRO A 62 -24.96 -9.35 -2.47
C PRO A 62 -26.30 -10.04 -2.71
N MET A 63 -26.64 -10.95 -1.81
CA MET A 63 -28.01 -11.51 -1.73
C MET A 63 -28.47 -12.27 -2.98
N GLY A 64 -27.54 -12.82 -3.78
CA GLY A 64 -27.87 -13.61 -4.97
C GLY A 64 -28.42 -12.79 -6.14
N ALA A 65 -28.29 -11.46 -6.09
CA ALA A 65 -28.73 -10.54 -7.14
C ALA A 65 -27.69 -10.37 -8.28
N GLY A 66 -26.54 -11.04 -8.17
CA GLY A 66 -25.44 -10.97 -9.13
C GLY A 66 -24.25 -10.18 -8.59
N TYR A 67 -23.09 -10.40 -9.21
CA TYR A 67 -21.84 -9.78 -8.79
C TYR A 67 -21.89 -8.24 -8.85
N ALA A 68 -21.51 -7.61 -7.75
CA ALA A 68 -21.32 -6.18 -7.63
C ALA A 68 -19.85 -5.85 -7.34
N ASN A 69 -19.38 -4.78 -7.95
CA ASN A 69 -18.03 -4.25 -7.75
C ASN A 69 -18.11 -3.01 -6.86
N PHE A 70 -17.41 -3.03 -5.73
CA PHE A 70 -17.34 -1.89 -4.81
C PHE A 70 -15.97 -1.25 -4.91
N GLU A 71 -15.89 -0.08 -5.54
CA GLU A 71 -14.67 0.73 -5.64
C GLU A 71 -14.42 1.42 -4.30
N ILE A 72 -13.54 0.83 -3.47
CA ILE A 72 -13.23 1.36 -2.13
C ILE A 72 -11.89 2.09 -2.05
N GLY A 73 -10.98 1.80 -2.99
CA GLY A 73 -9.61 2.33 -3.00
C GLY A 73 -9.54 3.85 -2.90
N GLU A 74 -10.28 4.55 -3.77
CA GLU A 74 -10.36 6.01 -3.78
C GLU A 74 -10.87 6.59 -2.45
N ALA A 75 -11.86 5.95 -1.83
CA ALA A 75 -12.38 6.37 -0.53
C ALA A 75 -11.33 6.24 0.58
N VAL A 76 -10.59 5.12 0.63
CA VAL A 76 -9.53 4.94 1.62
C VAL A 76 -8.41 5.98 1.41
N VAL A 77 -7.97 6.21 0.17
CA VAL A 77 -6.93 7.21 -0.15
C VAL A 77 -7.35 8.61 0.31
N ASN A 78 -8.57 9.02 -0.02
CA ASN A 78 -9.12 10.31 0.41
C ASN A 78 -9.20 10.41 1.95
N GLY A 79 -9.50 9.31 2.63
CA GLY A 79 -9.57 9.25 4.08
C GLY A 79 -8.23 9.35 4.76
N VAL A 80 -7.23 8.61 4.27
CA VAL A 80 -5.85 8.71 4.77
C VAL A 80 -5.34 10.14 4.57
N TRP A 81 -5.59 10.75 3.42
CA TRP A 81 -5.19 12.13 3.17
C TRP A 81 -5.83 13.13 4.16
N LYS A 82 -7.15 13.05 4.35
CA LYS A 82 -7.88 13.90 5.32
C LYS A 82 -7.39 13.65 6.75
N MET A 83 -7.15 12.39 7.12
CA MET A 83 -6.61 12.00 8.42
C MET A 83 -5.24 12.65 8.64
N CYS A 84 -4.33 12.57 7.67
CA CYS A 84 -3.00 13.13 7.79
C CYS A 84 -3.04 14.66 7.93
N LYS A 85 -3.76 15.36 7.03
CA LYS A 85 -3.89 16.83 7.10
C LYS A 85 -4.46 17.34 8.43
N ARG A 86 -5.32 16.55 9.06
CA ARG A 86 -5.95 16.90 10.33
C ARG A 86 -5.04 16.63 11.54
N ASN A 87 -4.20 15.60 11.49
CA ASN A 87 -3.46 15.12 12.64
C ASN A 87 -1.98 15.53 12.69
N PHE A 88 -1.37 15.83 11.55
CA PHE A 88 0.03 16.28 11.46
C PHE A 88 0.11 17.79 11.22
N ASP A 89 1.24 18.40 11.56
CA ASP A 89 1.51 19.82 11.32
C ASP A 89 1.40 20.14 9.83
N ASP A 90 2.04 19.32 8.99
CA ASP A 90 1.89 19.35 7.55
C ASP A 90 1.79 17.93 6.95
N ALA A 91 1.16 17.83 5.78
CA ALA A 91 1.07 16.60 5.01
C ALA A 91 1.10 16.90 3.52
N VAL A 92 1.98 16.20 2.80
CA VAL A 92 2.14 16.30 1.34
C VAL A 92 2.00 14.93 0.69
N VAL A 93 1.63 14.88 -0.59
CA VAL A 93 1.64 13.62 -1.35
C VAL A 93 3.02 13.47 -1.97
N VAL A 94 3.63 12.30 -1.84
CA VAL A 94 4.90 11.94 -2.49
C VAL A 94 4.69 10.80 -3.48
N HIS A 95 5.48 10.78 -4.55
CA HIS A 95 5.35 9.80 -5.63
C HIS A 95 6.45 8.74 -5.64
N SER A 96 7.47 8.92 -4.80
CA SER A 96 8.65 8.07 -4.67
C SER A 96 8.93 7.83 -3.19
N MET A 97 9.68 6.77 -2.87
CA MET A 97 10.37 6.62 -1.57
C MET A 97 11.81 7.14 -1.65
N ASP A 98 12.28 7.50 -2.84
CA ASP A 98 13.60 8.08 -3.03
C ASP A 98 13.64 9.47 -2.40
N PHE A 99 14.26 9.58 -1.23
CA PHE A 99 14.33 10.84 -0.49
C PHE A 99 15.20 11.89 -1.19
N ASP A 100 16.05 11.51 -2.14
CA ASP A 100 16.80 12.49 -2.94
C ASP A 100 15.88 13.23 -3.93
N GLU A 101 14.74 12.62 -4.32
CA GLU A 101 13.71 13.23 -5.16
C GLU A 101 12.66 14.00 -4.36
N ILE A 102 12.59 13.75 -3.05
CA ILE A 102 11.62 14.34 -2.14
C ILE A 102 12.25 15.60 -1.53
N ASP A 103 11.53 16.71 -1.62
CA ASP A 103 11.92 17.97 -0.96
C ASP A 103 12.30 17.72 0.51
N GLN A 104 13.50 18.18 0.93
CA GLN A 104 14.27 17.73 2.11
C GLN A 104 13.63 18.02 3.49
N ASP A 105 12.37 18.41 3.51
CA ASP A 105 11.65 18.85 4.70
C ASP A 105 10.49 17.89 5.06
N ILE A 106 10.65 16.59 4.77
CA ILE A 106 9.74 15.54 5.26
C ILE A 106 10.38 14.81 6.43
N ASP A 107 9.65 14.64 7.54
CA ASP A 107 10.14 13.96 8.73
C ASP A 107 9.83 12.45 8.72
N ALA A 108 8.77 12.04 8.01
CA ALA A 108 8.42 10.64 7.84
C ALA A 108 7.58 10.42 6.57
N ILE A 109 7.79 9.30 5.89
CA ILE A 109 6.90 8.81 4.83
C ILE A 109 5.94 7.79 5.41
N MET A 110 4.65 7.99 5.20
CA MET A 110 3.59 7.05 5.54
C MET A 110 3.07 6.36 4.29
N VAL A 111 3.02 5.03 4.34
CA VAL A 111 2.57 4.15 3.25
C VAL A 111 1.40 3.31 3.74
N PRO A 112 0.15 3.65 3.35
CA PRO A 112 -1.01 2.82 3.63
C PRO A 112 -1.14 1.69 2.61
N ASP A 113 -1.57 0.52 3.05
CA ASP A 113 -1.86 -0.64 2.18
C ASP A 113 -3.13 -1.37 2.66
N ILE A 114 -4.07 -1.61 1.74
CA ILE A 114 -5.31 -2.33 2.04
C ILE A 114 -4.97 -3.82 2.02
N THR A 115 -4.93 -4.43 3.20
CA THR A 115 -4.55 -5.85 3.35
C THR A 115 -5.74 -6.79 3.25
N ASP A 116 -6.94 -6.30 3.56
CA ASP A 116 -8.18 -7.07 3.49
C ASP A 116 -9.39 -6.13 3.45
N ALA A 117 -10.44 -6.52 2.74
CA ALA A 117 -11.73 -5.85 2.83
C ALA A 117 -12.86 -6.80 2.41
N SER A 118 -13.98 -6.78 3.13
CA SER A 118 -15.11 -7.66 2.86
C SER A 118 -16.45 -7.00 3.19
N LEU A 119 -17.49 -7.48 2.51
CA LEU A 119 -18.89 -7.17 2.79
C LEU A 119 -19.60 -8.50 3.07
N ARG A 120 -20.32 -8.57 4.19
CA ARG A 120 -21.09 -9.74 4.60
C ARG A 120 -22.52 -9.32 4.88
N SER A 121 -23.49 -10.03 4.32
CA SER A 121 -24.88 -9.87 4.75
C SER A 121 -24.98 -10.37 6.19
N SER A 122 -25.61 -9.59 7.06
CA SER A 122 -25.91 -10.04 8.42
C SER A 122 -26.96 -11.16 8.34
N PRO A 123 -26.70 -12.36 8.87
CA PRO A 123 -27.69 -13.42 8.93
C PRO A 123 -28.71 -13.21 10.07
N PHE A 124 -28.53 -12.18 10.90
CA PHE A 124 -29.30 -11.96 12.12
C PHE A 124 -29.91 -10.54 12.12
N GLY A 125 -31.18 -10.42 11.75
CA GLY A 125 -31.96 -9.19 11.84
C GLY A 125 -33.26 -9.23 11.03
N ASP A 126 -34.30 -8.53 11.49
CA ASP A 126 -35.60 -8.36 10.81
C ASP A 126 -35.52 -7.43 9.57
N GLY A 127 -34.32 -7.22 9.02
CA GLY A 127 -34.07 -6.32 7.89
C GLY A 127 -32.73 -6.59 7.19
N PRO A 128 -32.55 -6.05 5.97
CA PRO A 128 -31.32 -6.19 5.21
C PRO A 128 -30.21 -5.34 5.85
N ALA A 129 -29.39 -5.94 6.71
CA ALA A 129 -28.17 -5.33 7.23
C ALA A 129 -26.94 -5.90 6.54
N VAL A 130 -25.96 -5.04 6.26
CA VAL A 130 -24.67 -5.45 5.70
C VAL A 130 -23.55 -4.98 6.61
N GLU A 131 -22.69 -5.92 6.99
CA GLU A 131 -21.44 -5.67 7.68
C GLU A 131 -20.33 -5.43 6.66
N PHE A 132 -19.67 -4.28 6.78
CA PHE A 132 -18.43 -3.97 6.09
C PHE A 132 -17.26 -4.10 7.06
N SER A 133 -16.19 -4.77 6.62
CA SER A 133 -14.93 -4.87 7.35
C SER A 133 -13.78 -4.50 6.42
N ILE A 134 -12.83 -3.72 6.92
CA ILE A 134 -11.61 -3.35 6.19
C ILE A 134 -10.39 -3.42 7.10
N ARG A 135 -9.25 -3.85 6.56
CA ARG A 135 -7.94 -3.80 7.20
C ARG A 135 -6.94 -3.01 6.37
N VAL A 136 -6.30 -2.03 7.01
CA VAL A 136 -5.26 -1.21 6.39
C VAL A 136 -3.99 -1.30 7.23
N LYS A 137 -2.90 -1.73 6.61
CA LYS A 137 -1.56 -1.67 7.18
C LYS A 137 -0.98 -0.29 6.90
N PHE A 138 -0.37 0.32 7.89
CA PHE A 138 0.40 1.54 7.72
C PHE A 138 1.85 1.24 8.06
N GLU A 139 2.74 1.62 7.16
CA GLU A 139 4.18 1.61 7.39
C GLU A 139 4.68 3.04 7.37
N CYS A 140 5.49 3.41 8.34
CA CYS A 140 6.16 4.70 8.40
C CYS A 140 7.66 4.49 8.34
N PHE A 141 8.29 5.31 7.52
CA PHE A 141 9.73 5.32 7.27
C PHE A 141 10.28 6.69 7.63
N ASP A 142 11.48 6.73 8.21
CA ASP A 142 12.23 7.98 8.33
C ASP A 142 12.89 8.36 6.98
N PRO A 143 13.53 9.54 6.88
CA PRO A 143 14.23 9.99 5.68
C PRO A 143 15.38 9.10 5.20
N TYR A 144 15.75 8.10 5.99
CA TYR A 144 16.80 7.14 5.67
C TYR A 144 16.19 5.77 5.30
N GLU A 145 14.90 5.73 4.95
CA GLU A 145 14.14 4.53 4.61
C GLU A 145 14.07 3.48 5.73
N ARG A 146 14.37 3.85 6.98
CA ARG A 146 14.27 2.92 8.11
C ARG A 146 12.82 2.84 8.55
N SER A 147 12.30 1.63 8.69
CA SER A 147 10.97 1.44 9.28
C SER A 147 10.99 1.87 10.74
N ILE A 148 10.25 2.93 11.05
CA ILE A 148 10.13 3.49 12.40
C ILE A 148 8.82 3.08 13.07
N TRP A 149 7.80 2.73 12.27
CA TRP A 149 6.54 2.27 12.79
C TRP A 149 5.79 1.44 11.75
N SER A 150 5.14 0.36 12.22
CA SER A 150 4.27 -0.47 11.40
C SER A 150 3.12 -0.98 12.26
N ASP A 151 1.90 -0.85 11.76
CA ASP A 151 0.71 -1.37 12.44
C ASP A 151 -0.43 -1.62 11.46
N THR A 152 -1.35 -2.51 11.83
CA THR A 152 -2.52 -2.85 11.02
C THR A 152 -3.78 -2.50 11.79
N PHE A 153 -4.68 -1.80 11.13
CA PHE A 153 -5.93 -1.31 11.69
C PHE A 153 -7.11 -1.93 11.01
N SER A 154 -8.14 -2.21 11.80
CA SER A 154 -9.41 -2.74 11.31
C SER A 154 -10.54 -1.77 11.59
N GLY A 155 -11.35 -1.49 10.58
CA GLY A 155 -12.61 -0.77 10.70
C GLY A 155 -13.78 -1.67 10.36
N ASN A 156 -14.86 -1.57 11.14
CA ASN A 156 -16.10 -2.30 10.89
C ASN A 156 -17.29 -1.35 10.94
N GLY A 157 -18.28 -1.58 10.08
CA GLY A 157 -19.51 -0.79 10.05
C GLY A 157 -20.69 -1.64 9.63
N ILE A 158 -21.80 -1.54 10.38
CA ILE A 158 -23.07 -2.17 10.03
C ILE A 158 -23.97 -1.08 9.46
N GLY A 159 -24.27 -1.19 8.17
CA GLY A 159 -25.18 -0.29 7.48
C GLY A 159 -26.61 -0.80 7.54
N GLU A 160 -27.54 0.11 7.74
CA GLU A 160 -28.97 -0.08 7.57
C GLU A 160 -29.49 0.94 6.56
N GLY A 161 -30.63 0.66 5.93
CA GLY A 161 -31.22 1.52 4.90
C GLY A 161 -32.45 0.88 4.27
N ALA A 162 -33.20 1.68 3.50
CA ALA A 162 -34.40 1.20 2.81
C ALA A 162 -34.04 0.49 1.49
N GLU A 163 -32.94 0.88 0.86
CA GLU A 163 -32.49 0.38 -0.44
C GLU A 163 -31.11 -0.30 -0.34
N PRO A 164 -30.82 -1.36 -1.13
CA PRO A 164 -29.53 -2.05 -1.10
C PRO A 164 -28.33 -1.12 -1.25
N GLY A 165 -28.37 -0.19 -2.19
CA GLY A 165 -27.27 0.77 -2.41
C GLY A 165 -27.01 1.68 -1.22
N GLU A 166 -28.05 2.07 -0.49
CA GLU A 166 -27.95 2.86 0.74
C GLU A 166 -27.28 2.05 1.86
N ILE A 167 -27.69 0.80 2.03
CA ILE A 167 -27.15 -0.12 3.03
C ILE A 167 -25.63 -0.31 2.84
N TYR A 168 -25.18 -0.57 1.60
CA TYR A 168 -23.75 -0.70 1.31
C TYR A 168 -22.97 0.60 1.54
N THR A 169 -23.55 1.73 1.10
CA THR A 169 -22.89 3.04 1.27
C THR A 169 -22.73 3.36 2.75
N ASN A 170 -23.77 3.14 3.55
CA ASN A 170 -23.76 3.37 4.99
C ASN A 170 -22.79 2.44 5.73
N SER A 171 -22.77 1.14 5.40
CA SER A 171 -21.84 0.19 6.04
C SER A 171 -20.38 0.56 5.76
N MET A 172 -20.06 0.89 4.51
CA MET A 172 -18.72 1.35 4.11
C MET A 172 -18.33 2.64 4.82
N ARG A 173 -19.22 3.64 4.87
CA ARG A 173 -18.99 4.90 5.58
C ARG A 173 -18.61 4.64 7.04
N LEU A 174 -19.44 3.90 7.76
CA LEU A 174 -19.24 3.62 9.18
C LEU A 174 -17.94 2.83 9.43
N GLY A 175 -17.62 1.84 8.60
CA GLY A 175 -16.37 1.09 8.76
C GLY A 175 -15.12 1.90 8.46
N LEU A 176 -15.17 2.82 7.49
CA LEU A 176 -14.07 3.75 7.23
C LEU A 176 -13.91 4.77 8.36
N GLU A 177 -15.01 5.34 8.88
CA GLU A 177 -14.97 6.22 10.06
C GLU A 177 -14.32 5.51 11.25
N ASN A 178 -14.75 4.28 11.54
CA ASN A 178 -14.20 3.47 12.61
C ASN A 178 -12.71 3.12 12.41
N LEU A 179 -12.29 2.83 11.17
CA LEU A 179 -10.90 2.58 10.82
C LEU A 179 -10.02 3.80 11.18
N PHE A 180 -10.40 4.99 10.71
CA PHE A 180 -9.60 6.19 10.89
C PHE A 180 -9.58 6.68 12.34
N GLU A 181 -10.70 6.55 13.06
CA GLU A 181 -10.77 6.85 14.49
C GLU A 181 -9.76 6.01 15.29
N LYS A 182 -9.79 4.67 15.12
CA LYS A 182 -8.85 3.76 15.79
C LYS A 182 -7.39 4.00 15.38
N THR A 183 -7.17 4.36 14.12
CA THR A 183 -5.83 4.65 13.60
C THR A 183 -5.24 5.86 14.32
N VAL A 184 -5.98 6.96 14.38
CA VAL A 184 -5.54 8.20 15.05
C VAL A 184 -5.34 7.98 16.53
N GLU A 185 -6.27 7.31 17.21
CA GLU A 185 -6.17 7.03 18.65
C GLU A 185 -4.88 6.25 18.97
N LYS A 186 -4.60 5.18 18.24
CA LYS A 186 -3.42 4.35 18.48
C LYS A 186 -2.12 5.04 18.09
N MET A 187 -2.10 5.75 16.96
CA MET A 187 -0.93 6.53 16.55
C MET A 187 -0.56 7.49 17.68
N ARG A 188 -1.55 8.19 18.25
CA ARG A 188 -1.32 9.14 19.33
C ARG A 188 -0.84 8.49 20.62
N LYS A 189 -1.45 7.37 21.01
CA LYS A 189 -1.06 6.65 22.23
C LYS A 189 0.35 6.07 22.19
N LYS A 190 0.83 5.68 21.00
CA LYS A 190 2.17 5.09 20.84
C LYS A 190 3.29 6.11 20.79
N GLU A 191 2.98 7.37 20.49
CA GLU A 191 3.97 8.46 20.35
C GLU A 191 5.19 8.06 19.51
N TRP A 192 4.97 7.26 18.46
CA TRP A 192 6.05 6.63 17.68
C TRP A 192 7.00 7.66 17.06
N TRP A 193 6.50 8.85 16.78
CA TRP A 193 7.28 9.97 16.23
C TRP A 193 8.37 10.47 17.17
N LEU A 194 8.27 10.23 18.49
CA LEU A 194 9.34 10.58 19.43
C LEU A 194 10.63 9.78 19.15
N SER A 195 10.53 8.66 18.43
CA SER A 195 11.70 7.86 18.04
C SER A 195 12.47 8.43 16.86
N ILE A 196 11.90 9.37 16.10
CA ILE A 196 12.57 10.06 14.97
C ILE A 196 13.73 10.95 15.45
N GLY A 197 13.83 11.17 16.77
CA GLY A 197 14.73 12.17 17.36
C GLY A 197 14.04 13.53 17.39
N ASP A 198 14.63 14.48 18.12
CA ASP A 198 14.10 15.85 18.16
C ASP A 198 14.04 16.40 16.72
N PRO A 199 12.84 16.74 16.17
CA PRO A 199 12.72 17.34 14.85
C PRO A 199 13.41 18.72 14.77
N HIS A 200 13.82 19.29 15.92
CA HIS A 200 14.68 20.46 16.04
C HIS A 200 16.18 20.14 16.24
N ARG A 201 16.65 18.94 15.88
CA ARG A 201 18.08 18.63 15.92
C ARG A 201 18.86 19.64 15.06
N PRO A 202 19.85 20.35 15.62
CA PRO A 202 20.73 21.28 14.88
C PRO A 202 21.70 20.57 13.92
N ASP A 203 21.56 19.25 13.73
CA ASP A 203 22.34 18.43 12.81
C ASP A 203 21.52 18.02 11.57
N ARG A 204 20.27 18.50 11.46
CA ARG A 204 19.53 18.46 10.18
C ARG A 204 20.27 19.44 9.25
N PRO A 205 20.71 19.05 8.04
CA PRO A 205 21.37 19.97 7.12
C PRO A 205 20.49 21.20 7.00
N ASP A 206 21.06 22.33 7.42
CA ASP A 206 20.27 23.46 7.81
C ASP A 206 19.33 23.88 6.68
N ARG A 207 18.06 24.07 7.05
CA ARG A 207 17.14 24.89 6.27
C ARG A 207 17.92 26.16 5.93
N PRO A 208 18.09 26.55 4.65
CA PRO A 208 19.13 27.50 4.21
C PRO A 208 19.36 28.61 5.23
N ASP A 209 20.49 28.49 5.92
CA ASP A 209 20.67 29.11 7.22
C ASP A 209 20.88 30.62 7.13
N GLU A 210 20.24 31.29 8.09
CA GLU A 210 20.64 32.59 8.61
C GLU A 210 22.12 32.49 9.09
N PRO A 211 22.94 33.56 9.03
CA PRO A 211 24.40 33.45 8.95
C PRO A 211 25.09 32.71 10.12
N ASP A 212 26.00 31.79 9.76
CA ASP A 212 26.79 30.88 10.60
C ASP A 212 27.40 31.45 11.89
N HIS A 213 27.39 30.64 12.95
CA HIS A 213 28.21 30.83 14.15
C HIS A 213 29.30 29.73 14.23
N PRO A 214 30.60 30.08 14.24
CA PRO A 214 31.69 29.11 14.29
C PRO A 214 31.93 28.70 15.74
N ASP A 215 31.85 27.40 16.05
CA ASP A 215 32.62 26.70 17.09
C ASP A 215 31.90 25.40 17.52
N ARG A 216 32.08 24.29 16.78
CA ARG A 216 31.85 22.95 17.35
C ARG A 216 32.86 21.92 16.83
N PRO A 217 33.45 21.07 17.70
CA PRO A 217 34.47 20.09 17.29
C PRO A 217 33.89 18.68 17.03
N ASP A 218 34.42 18.02 16.00
CA ASP A 218 34.09 16.66 15.55
C ASP A 218 34.50 15.54 16.53
N HIS A 219 33.71 14.45 16.60
CA HIS A 219 34.15 13.14 17.12
C HIS A 219 33.74 12.00 16.18
N PRO A 220 34.61 11.00 15.90
CA PRO A 220 34.34 9.93 14.94
C PRO A 220 33.86 8.64 15.61
N GLY A 221 32.81 8.03 15.08
CA GLY A 221 32.36 6.67 15.40
C GLY A 221 31.51 6.11 14.26
N ARG A 222 32.07 5.16 13.50
CA ARG A 222 31.51 4.52 12.30
C ARG A 222 30.03 4.13 12.46
N GLN A 223 29.20 4.57 11.52
CA GLN A 223 27.82 4.11 11.30
C GLN A 223 27.77 3.32 9.98
N ASP A 224 27.08 2.17 9.98
CA ASP A 224 26.67 1.48 8.75
C ASP A 224 25.73 2.41 7.97
N VAL A 225 26.10 2.70 6.72
CA VAL A 225 25.41 3.67 5.85
C VAL A 225 24.11 3.05 5.33
N VAL A 226 22.97 3.67 5.64
CA VAL A 226 21.64 3.26 5.16
C VAL A 226 21.50 3.58 3.67
N GLY A 227 20.86 2.70 2.89
CA GLY A 227 20.91 2.70 1.41
C GLY A 227 22.01 1.80 0.83
N GLY A 228 22.91 1.28 1.68
CA GLY A 228 23.89 0.26 1.32
C GLY A 228 23.30 -1.15 1.23
N TYR A 229 24.04 -2.05 0.60
CA TYR A 229 23.77 -3.48 0.66
C TYR A 229 24.02 -4.01 2.08
N SER A 230 23.00 -4.60 2.69
CA SER A 230 23.11 -5.33 3.96
C SER A 230 23.19 -6.83 3.73
N ASP A 231 24.02 -7.55 4.49
CA ASP A 231 24.10 -9.01 4.38
C ASP A 231 22.73 -9.67 4.72
N SER A 232 22.37 -10.70 3.96
CA SER A 232 21.13 -11.48 4.13
C SER A 232 21.44 -12.97 4.16
N SER A 233 20.48 -13.79 4.59
CA SER A 233 20.64 -15.25 4.60
C SER A 233 20.50 -15.85 3.20
N PRO A 234 21.43 -16.73 2.77
CA PRO A 234 21.27 -17.55 1.56
C PRO A 234 20.03 -18.45 1.55
N ASP A 235 19.50 -18.78 2.73
CA ASP A 235 18.31 -19.63 2.89
C ASP A 235 16.99 -18.82 2.90
N ASP A 236 17.05 -17.50 2.72
CA ASP A 236 15.87 -16.66 2.61
C ASP A 236 15.04 -17.05 1.36
N PRO A 237 13.72 -17.34 1.49
CA PRO A 237 12.91 -17.75 0.35
C PRO A 237 12.86 -16.73 -0.79
N SER A 238 12.95 -15.43 -0.49
CA SER A 238 12.96 -14.40 -1.53
C SER A 238 14.32 -14.33 -2.24
N ALA A 239 15.42 -14.51 -1.52
CA ALA A 239 16.76 -14.63 -2.09
C ALA A 239 16.88 -15.87 -2.98
N LEU A 240 16.31 -17.00 -2.56
CA LEU A 240 16.27 -18.23 -3.37
C LEU A 240 15.53 -18.01 -4.69
N HIS A 241 14.34 -17.42 -4.63
CA HIS A 241 13.55 -17.12 -5.83
C HIS A 241 14.30 -16.15 -6.77
N ALA A 242 14.96 -15.11 -6.22
CA ALA A 242 15.77 -14.19 -7.01
C ALA A 242 16.97 -14.90 -7.66
N ALA A 243 17.63 -15.82 -6.96
CA ALA A 243 18.75 -16.60 -7.49
C ALA A 243 18.32 -17.58 -8.59
N GLU A 244 17.16 -18.23 -8.44
CA GLU A 244 16.57 -19.10 -9.46
C GLU A 244 16.23 -18.32 -10.72
N PHE A 245 15.62 -17.13 -10.56
CA PHE A 245 15.36 -16.21 -11.66
C PHE A 245 16.65 -15.82 -12.39
N ALA A 246 17.71 -15.43 -11.66
CA ALA A 246 19.00 -15.09 -12.26
C ALA A 246 19.61 -16.26 -13.03
N ALA A 247 19.56 -17.48 -12.48
CA ALA A 247 20.05 -18.68 -13.15
C ALA A 247 19.26 -18.99 -14.45
N ALA A 248 17.95 -18.78 -14.44
CA ALA A 248 17.10 -18.95 -15.62
C ALA A 248 17.42 -17.92 -16.72
N GLU A 249 17.72 -16.68 -16.37
CA GLU A 249 18.18 -15.66 -17.32
C GLU A 249 19.56 -16.00 -17.89
N ILE A 250 20.53 -16.43 -17.06
CA ILE A 250 21.83 -16.94 -17.54
C ILE A 250 21.62 -18.12 -18.51
N ALA A 251 20.66 -19.00 -18.22
CA ALA A 251 20.37 -20.17 -19.06
C ALA A 251 19.86 -19.82 -20.46
N ARG A 252 19.34 -18.60 -20.68
CA ARG A 252 18.95 -18.12 -22.01
C ARG A 252 20.17 -17.88 -22.91
N GLU A 253 21.25 -17.37 -22.34
CA GLU A 253 22.53 -17.17 -23.05
C GLU A 253 23.39 -18.44 -23.05
N ARG A 254 23.26 -19.26 -22.01
CA ARG A 254 24.02 -20.51 -21.81
C ARG A 254 23.11 -21.67 -21.47
N PRO A 255 22.59 -22.37 -22.49
CA PRO A 255 21.73 -23.53 -22.29
C PRO A 255 22.36 -24.56 -21.34
N GLY A 256 21.64 -24.91 -20.27
CA GLY A 256 22.10 -25.87 -19.26
C GLY A 256 22.57 -25.25 -17.94
N ALA A 257 22.69 -23.92 -17.85
CA ALA A 257 22.91 -23.23 -16.59
C ALA A 257 21.74 -23.50 -15.61
N ARG A 258 22.07 -24.00 -14.41
CA ARG A 258 21.11 -24.22 -13.31
C ARG A 258 21.74 -23.82 -11.99
N LEU A 259 20.96 -23.22 -11.11
CA LEU A 259 21.40 -22.85 -9.77
C LEU A 259 21.80 -24.11 -8.99
N LYS A 260 23.01 -24.10 -8.40
CA LYS A 260 23.46 -25.13 -7.45
C LYS A 260 23.30 -24.66 -6.02
N ARG A 261 23.76 -23.44 -5.70
CA ARG A 261 23.59 -22.79 -4.38
C ARG A 261 23.90 -21.29 -4.43
N ILE A 262 23.44 -20.58 -3.41
CA ILE A 262 23.82 -19.19 -3.13
C ILE A 262 25.03 -19.20 -2.18
N LEU A 263 26.09 -18.47 -2.52
CA LEU A 263 27.30 -18.34 -1.70
C LEU A 263 27.24 -17.14 -0.76
N ARG A 264 26.69 -16.04 -1.24
CA ARG A 264 26.48 -14.81 -0.49
C ARG A 264 25.27 -14.09 -1.06
N VAL A 265 24.50 -13.45 -0.20
CA VAL A 265 23.45 -12.52 -0.60
C VAL A 265 23.53 -11.27 0.26
N GLN A 266 23.37 -10.14 -0.41
CA GLN A 266 23.12 -8.86 0.22
C GLN A 266 21.85 -8.29 -0.37
N THR A 267 21.03 -7.66 0.46
CA THR A 267 19.79 -7.02 0.06
C THR A 267 19.91 -5.52 0.23
N GLN A 268 19.22 -4.79 -0.63
CA GLN A 268 19.07 -3.35 -0.55
C GLN A 268 17.60 -3.04 -0.84
N VAL A 269 16.98 -2.28 0.05
CA VAL A 269 15.61 -1.78 -0.16
C VAL A 269 15.70 -0.56 -1.07
N VAL A 270 14.77 -0.46 -2.03
CA VAL A 270 14.61 0.65 -2.97
C VAL A 270 13.11 0.83 -3.22
N ALA A 271 12.67 1.36 -4.37
CA ALA A 271 11.30 1.21 -4.87
C ALA A 271 10.95 -0.25 -5.26
N GLY A 272 11.20 -1.20 -4.36
CA GLY A 272 11.35 -2.63 -4.61
C GLY A 272 12.48 -3.20 -3.73
N ARG A 273 13.19 -4.21 -4.22
CA ARG A 273 14.34 -4.78 -3.51
C ARG A 273 15.39 -5.26 -4.50
N ASN A 274 16.63 -4.85 -4.29
CA ASN A 274 17.78 -5.41 -4.99
C ASN A 274 18.34 -6.58 -4.18
N TYR A 275 18.69 -7.66 -4.89
CA TYR A 275 19.39 -8.82 -4.37
C TYR A 275 20.73 -8.91 -5.09
N LYS A 276 21.81 -8.52 -4.40
CA LYS A 276 23.17 -8.72 -4.87
C LYS A 276 23.67 -10.06 -4.35
N MET A 277 23.89 -10.99 -5.26
CA MET A 277 24.18 -12.38 -4.90
C MET A 277 25.44 -12.86 -5.60
N LYS A 278 26.19 -13.69 -4.89
CA LYS A 278 27.18 -14.56 -5.48
C LYS A 278 26.59 -15.97 -5.54
N ILE A 279 26.42 -16.52 -6.73
CA ILE A 279 25.80 -17.83 -6.96
C ILE A 279 26.77 -18.80 -7.62
N GLU A 280 26.63 -20.08 -7.30
CA GLU A 280 27.32 -21.19 -7.96
C GLU A 280 26.30 -21.95 -8.81
N LEU A 281 26.66 -22.23 -10.07
CA LEU A 281 25.85 -23.05 -10.97
C LEU A 281 26.32 -24.51 -10.95
N VAL A 282 25.50 -25.41 -11.50
CA VAL A 282 25.79 -26.86 -11.53
C VAL A 282 27.07 -27.20 -12.30
N ASP A 283 27.41 -26.42 -13.33
CA ASP A 283 28.65 -26.56 -14.09
C ASP A 283 29.90 -26.08 -13.34
N GLY A 284 29.74 -25.59 -12.10
CA GLY A 284 30.80 -25.07 -11.25
C GLY A 284 31.15 -23.60 -11.50
N SER A 285 30.50 -22.93 -12.44
CA SER A 285 30.74 -21.51 -12.70
C SER A 285 30.20 -20.63 -11.58
N LEU A 286 30.92 -19.55 -11.29
CA LEU A 286 30.59 -18.58 -10.26
C LEU A 286 30.15 -17.26 -10.89
N TRP A 287 29.10 -16.67 -10.33
CA TRP A 287 28.51 -15.45 -10.85
C TRP A 287 28.19 -14.46 -9.75
N ASP A 288 28.50 -13.19 -10.01
CA ASP A 288 27.99 -12.05 -9.25
C ASP A 288 26.80 -11.47 -10.04
N VAL A 289 25.63 -11.46 -9.41
CA VAL A 289 24.37 -11.03 -10.04
C VAL A 289 23.66 -10.01 -9.17
N VAL A 290 22.92 -9.10 -9.80
CA VAL A 290 22.01 -8.17 -9.12
C VAL A 290 20.62 -8.31 -9.72
N VAL A 291 19.67 -8.76 -8.91
CA VAL A 291 18.26 -8.92 -9.30
C VAL A 291 17.45 -7.85 -8.59
N TYR A 292 16.72 -7.05 -9.35
CA TYR A 292 15.73 -6.13 -8.83
C TYR A 292 14.35 -6.79 -8.84
N ARG A 293 13.63 -6.74 -7.72
CA ARG A 293 12.22 -7.13 -7.61
C ARG A 293 11.38 -5.90 -7.29
N ASN A 294 10.41 -5.58 -8.13
CA ASN A 294 9.49 -4.47 -7.86
C ASN A 294 8.39 -4.87 -6.85
N LEU A 295 7.55 -3.90 -6.47
CA LEU A 295 6.45 -4.10 -5.51
C LEU A 295 5.30 -5.01 -6.03
N LYS A 296 5.33 -5.42 -7.31
CA LYS A 296 4.38 -6.37 -7.91
C LYS A 296 5.00 -7.76 -8.09
N ASP A 297 6.11 -8.05 -7.41
CA ASP A 297 6.91 -9.27 -7.51
C ASP A 297 7.47 -9.58 -8.92
N ILE A 298 7.52 -8.58 -9.81
CA ILE A 298 8.17 -8.73 -11.11
C ILE A 298 9.68 -8.54 -10.90
N MET A 299 10.45 -9.53 -11.36
CA MET A 299 11.92 -9.53 -11.27
C MET A 299 12.57 -9.08 -12.57
N LYS A 300 13.73 -8.43 -12.44
CA LYS A 300 14.59 -8.02 -13.55
C LYS A 300 16.05 -8.25 -13.17
N LEU A 301 16.81 -8.86 -14.07
CA LEU A 301 18.26 -8.96 -13.94
C LEU A 301 18.87 -7.63 -14.36
N THR A 302 19.61 -6.99 -13.44
CA THR A 302 20.18 -5.65 -13.63
C THR A 302 21.70 -5.69 -13.82
N GLN A 303 22.36 -6.68 -13.23
CA GLN A 303 23.77 -6.96 -13.44
C GLN A 303 24.01 -8.47 -13.44
N MET A 304 24.93 -8.91 -14.29
CA MET A 304 25.35 -10.30 -14.40
C MET A 304 26.82 -10.33 -14.84
N GLU A 305 27.69 -10.85 -13.99
CA GLU A 305 29.11 -10.97 -14.26
C GLU A 305 29.63 -12.34 -13.81
N ARG A 306 30.50 -12.94 -14.61
CA ARG A 306 31.11 -14.23 -14.30
C ARG A 306 32.42 -13.99 -13.54
N THR A 307 32.55 -14.59 -12.37
CA THR A 307 33.67 -14.36 -11.44
C THR A 307 34.65 -15.55 -11.37
N GLY A 308 34.51 -16.53 -12.28
CA GLY A 308 35.37 -17.72 -12.41
C GLY A 308 34.99 -18.63 -13.57
#